data_AF-A0A5F2I078-F1
#
_entry.id   AF-A0A5F2I078-F1
#
_cell.length_a   1.000
_cell.length_b   1.000
_cell.length_c   1.000
_cell.angle_alpha   90.00
_cell.angle_beta   90.00
_cell.angle_gamma   90.00
#
_symmetry.space_group_name_H-M   'P 1'
#
loop_
_entity.id
_entity.type
_entity.pdbx_description
1 polymer ?
#
loop_
_entity_poly.entity_id
_entity_poly.type
_entity_poly.pdbx_seq_one_letter_code
_entity_poly.pdbx_strand_id
1 'polypeptide(L)'
;LGSGSVTAAAVGTASAVINGTTYAFQGTAPTSTVSIGAPGPERTLTNLAAGRISGSSTDAVNGSQLFATNQAVDSLASTVTNINTGGGIKYFHA
;
A
#
# COMPACT_ATOMS: atom_id res chain seq x y z
N LEU A 1 11.32 20.01 -11.86
CA LEU A 1 11.79 19.00 -10.88
C LEU A 1 13.29 19.23 -10.76
N GLY A 2 13.84 19.35 -9.55
CA GLY A 2 15.20 19.87 -9.32
C GLY A 2 16.32 19.03 -9.97
N SER A 3 17.58 19.40 -9.69
CA SER A 3 18.77 18.70 -10.21
C SER A 3 18.66 17.18 -10.00
N GLY A 4 18.94 16.38 -11.04
CA GLY A 4 18.91 14.91 -10.96
C GLY A 4 17.52 14.26 -11.06
N SER A 5 16.51 14.98 -11.54
CA SER A 5 15.26 14.38 -12.02
C SER A 5 15.46 13.88 -13.46
N VAL A 6 15.03 12.67 -13.78
CA VAL A 6 15.08 12.11 -15.15
C VAL A 6 13.67 11.92 -15.69
N THR A 7 13.45 12.06 -16.99
CA THR A 7 12.17 11.68 -17.60
C THR A 7 12.10 10.16 -17.73
N ALA A 8 10.92 9.59 -17.48
CA ALA A 8 10.65 8.17 -17.67
C ALA A 8 9.38 8.01 -18.51
N ALA A 9 9.19 6.85 -19.12
CA ALA A 9 7.93 6.52 -19.77
C ALA A 9 6.81 6.43 -18.72
N ALA A 10 5.61 6.90 -19.06
CA ALA A 10 4.44 6.68 -18.22
C ALA A 10 4.09 5.19 -18.22
N VAL A 11 4.00 4.58 -17.04
CA VAL A 11 3.63 3.17 -16.88
C VAL A 11 2.24 3.08 -16.27
N GLY A 12 1.31 2.49 -17.01
CA GLY A 12 -0.03 2.21 -16.54
C GLY A 12 -0.08 0.88 -15.79
N THR A 13 -0.39 0.92 -14.50
CA THR A 13 -0.60 -0.29 -13.69
C THR A 13 -2.09 -0.55 -13.54
N ALA A 14 -2.60 -1.58 -14.22
CA ALA A 14 -4.05 -1.84 -14.27
C ALA A 14 -4.59 -2.52 -13.00
N SER A 15 -3.80 -3.38 -12.36
CA SER A 15 -4.25 -4.24 -11.27
C SER A 15 -3.09 -4.89 -10.53
N ALA A 16 -3.39 -5.52 -9.39
CA ALA A 16 -2.54 -6.51 -8.75
C ALA A 16 -3.32 -7.78 -8.40
N VAL A 17 -2.64 -8.92 -8.33
CA VAL A 17 -3.22 -10.19 -7.87
C VAL A 17 -2.70 -10.48 -6.47
N ILE A 18 -3.61 -10.65 -5.51
CA ILE A 18 -3.29 -10.97 -4.12
C ILE A 18 -4.07 -12.23 -3.76
N ASN A 19 -3.35 -13.29 -3.38
CA ASN A 19 -3.94 -14.59 -3.03
C ASN A 19 -4.92 -15.13 -4.09
N GLY A 20 -4.58 -14.97 -5.38
CA GLY A 20 -5.41 -15.41 -6.51
C GLY A 20 -6.56 -14.47 -6.88
N THR A 21 -6.83 -13.43 -6.10
CA THR A 21 -7.87 -12.43 -6.38
C THR A 21 -7.26 -11.22 -7.10
N THR A 22 -7.86 -10.82 -8.22
CA THR A 22 -7.47 -9.61 -8.96
C THR A 22 -8.13 -8.37 -8.36
N TYR A 23 -7.32 -7.36 -8.05
CA TYR A 23 -7.76 -6.05 -7.59
C TYR A 23 -7.44 -5.02 -8.68
N ALA A 24 -8.48 -4.43 -9.27
CA ALA A 24 -8.33 -3.36 -10.26
C ALA A 24 -7.93 -2.03 -9.60
N PHE A 25 -7.13 -1.24 -10.31
CA PHE A 25 -6.71 0.09 -9.88
C PHE A 25 -7.37 1.19 -10.71
N GLN A 26 -7.34 2.40 -10.17
CA GLN A 26 -7.75 3.61 -10.86
C GLN A 26 -6.54 4.32 -11.48
N GLY A 27 -6.78 5.14 -12.51
CA GLY A 27 -5.69 5.89 -13.17
C GLY A 27 -4.76 5.03 -14.04
N THR A 28 -5.29 3.97 -14.64
CA THR A 28 -4.50 2.93 -15.34
C THR A 28 -3.89 3.36 -16.67
N ALA A 29 -4.26 4.54 -17.20
CA ALA A 29 -3.77 5.07 -18.47
C ALA A 29 -3.11 6.46 -18.29
N PRO A 30 -1.96 6.55 -17.60
CA PRO A 30 -1.27 7.82 -17.44
C PRO A 30 -0.66 8.27 -18.78
N THR A 31 -0.81 9.57 -19.10
CA THR A 31 -0.22 10.18 -20.29
C THR A 31 1.21 10.67 -20.07
N SER A 32 1.63 10.84 -18.81
CA SER A 32 2.93 11.36 -18.42
C SER A 32 3.29 10.91 -17.01
N THR A 33 4.56 11.05 -16.63
CA THR A 33 5.06 10.75 -15.27
C THR A 33 5.87 11.92 -14.73
N VAL A 34 5.81 12.10 -13.42
CA VAL A 34 6.62 13.05 -12.66
C VAL A 34 7.70 12.25 -11.94
N SER A 35 8.95 12.44 -12.32
CA SER A 35 10.07 11.80 -11.65
C SER A 35 10.62 12.66 -10.51
N ILE A 36 10.92 12.04 -9.38
CA ILE A 36 11.57 12.72 -8.24
C ILE A 36 13.04 12.30 -8.06
N GLY A 37 13.56 11.41 -8.91
CA GLY A 37 14.91 10.88 -8.80
C GLY A 37 15.25 9.89 -9.92
N ALA A 38 16.25 9.05 -9.68
CA ALA A 38 16.60 7.93 -10.55
C ALA A 38 16.94 6.71 -9.67
N PRO A 39 17.10 5.50 -10.23
CA PRO A 39 17.58 4.35 -9.47
C PRO A 39 18.96 4.61 -8.84
N GLY A 40 19.07 4.55 -7.52
CA GLY A 40 20.26 4.87 -6.73
C GLY A 40 20.27 6.26 -6.09
N PRO A 41 19.79 7.33 -6.78
CA PRO A 41 19.51 8.62 -6.15
C PRO A 41 18.01 8.89 -6.02
N GLU A 42 17.30 8.05 -5.25
CA GLU A 42 15.91 8.27 -4.89
C GLU A 42 15.77 9.50 -3.96
N ARG A 43 14.58 10.09 -3.94
CA ARG A 43 14.24 11.21 -3.05
C ARG A 43 12.97 10.93 -2.28
N THR A 44 12.88 11.52 -1.10
CA THR A 44 11.67 11.48 -0.29
C THR A 44 10.67 12.53 -0.78
N LEU A 45 9.38 12.20 -0.66
CA LEU A 45 8.28 13.16 -0.75
C LEU A 45 7.72 13.36 0.65
N THR A 46 7.89 14.55 1.22
CA THR A 46 7.50 14.86 2.61
C THR A 46 6.38 15.89 2.67
N ASN A 47 5.78 16.05 3.85
CA ASN A 47 4.63 16.94 4.10
C ASN A 47 3.39 16.61 3.24
N LEU A 48 3.24 15.34 2.87
CA LEU A 48 2.07 14.83 2.18
C LEU A 48 0.91 14.64 3.16
N ALA A 49 -0.19 15.36 2.97
CA ALA A 49 -1.44 15.12 3.68
C ALA A 49 -1.96 13.70 3.39
N ALA A 50 -2.76 13.13 4.29
CA ALA A 50 -3.32 11.80 4.09
C ALA A 50 -4.22 11.77 2.84
N GLY A 51 -3.95 10.84 1.92
CA GLY A 51 -4.75 10.63 0.72
C GLY A 51 -6.07 9.92 1.03
N ARG A 52 -7.05 9.98 0.14
CA ARG A 52 -8.29 9.22 0.32
C ARG A 52 -8.03 7.72 0.14
N ILE A 53 -8.53 6.90 1.06
CA ILE A 53 -8.50 5.42 0.95
C ILE A 53 -9.88 4.98 0.49
N SER A 54 -10.07 4.86 -0.82
CA SER A 54 -11.29 4.35 -1.44
C SER A 54 -11.00 3.69 -2.79
N GLY A 55 -11.92 2.85 -3.27
CA GLY A 55 -11.79 2.16 -4.57
C GLY A 55 -11.76 3.08 -5.79
N SER A 56 -12.09 4.37 -5.63
CA SER A 56 -12.05 5.37 -6.69
C SER A 56 -10.87 6.34 -6.58
N SER A 57 -10.02 6.20 -5.56
CA SER A 57 -8.97 7.17 -5.25
C SER A 57 -7.77 7.06 -6.20
N THR A 58 -7.21 8.21 -6.57
CA THR A 58 -5.92 8.35 -7.28
C THR A 58 -4.95 9.22 -6.48
N ASP A 59 -5.20 9.38 -5.18
CA ASP A 59 -4.37 10.20 -4.30
C ASP A 59 -3.14 9.41 -3.85
N ALA A 60 -2.01 10.10 -3.68
CA ALA A 60 -0.85 9.52 -3.02
C ALA A 60 -1.18 9.24 -1.53
N VAL A 61 -0.75 8.09 -1.03
CA VAL A 61 -0.84 7.73 0.38
C VAL A 61 0.47 8.06 1.10
N ASN A 62 0.39 8.51 2.34
CA ASN A 62 1.57 8.79 3.16
C ASN A 62 1.87 7.64 4.15
N GLY A 63 2.99 7.76 4.87
CA GLY A 63 3.46 6.72 5.79
C GLY A 63 2.51 6.42 6.96
N SER A 64 1.71 7.38 7.45
CA SER A 64 0.81 7.12 8.58
C SER A 64 -0.37 6.21 8.19
N GLN A 65 -0.81 6.27 6.93
CA GLN A 65 -1.86 5.41 6.40
C GLN A 65 -1.39 3.96 6.25
N LEU A 66 -0.15 3.76 5.77
CA LEU A 66 0.46 2.43 5.72
C LEU A 66 0.69 1.88 7.13
N PHE A 67 1.13 2.73 8.06
CA PHE A 67 1.30 2.33 9.46
C PHE A 67 -0.02 1.88 10.11
N ALA A 68 -1.11 2.61 9.90
CA ALA A 68 -2.43 2.20 10.40
C ALA A 68 -2.89 0.85 9.84
N THR A 69 -2.60 0.58 8.56
CA THR A 69 -2.87 -0.72 7.94
C THR A 69 -2.04 -1.83 8.58
N ASN A 70 -0.75 -1.59 8.82
CA ASN A 70 0.13 -2.56 9.47
C ASN A 70 -0.35 -2.89 10.90
N GLN A 71 -0.79 -1.89 11.68
CA GLN A 71 -1.37 -2.15 13.00
C GLN A 71 -2.60 -3.07 12.93
N ALA A 72 -3.47 -2.89 11.92
CA ALA A 72 -4.63 -3.76 11.72
C ALA A 72 -4.21 -5.20 11.37
N VAL A 73 -3.16 -5.36 10.54
CA VAL A 73 -2.58 -6.67 10.19
C VAL A 73 -1.94 -7.35 11.41
N ASP A 74 -1.22 -6.62 12.25
CA ASP A 74 -0.61 -7.15 13.48
C ASP A 74 -1.67 -7.64 14.48
N SER A 75 -2.78 -6.90 14.60
CA SER A 75 -3.95 -7.31 15.40
C SER A 75 -4.60 -8.59 14.87
N LEU A 76 -4.73 -8.71 13.55
CA LEU A 76 -5.21 -9.93 12.91
C LEU A 76 -4.25 -11.10 13.16
N ALA A 77 -2.94 -10.90 13.01
CA ALA A 77 -1.93 -11.94 13.24
C ALA A 77 -1.95 -12.45 14.69
N SER A 78 -2.14 -11.55 15.65
CA SER A 78 -2.31 -11.89 17.06
C SER A 78 -3.55 -12.76 17.29
N THR A 79 -4.68 -12.39 16.65
CA THR A 79 -5.93 -13.17 16.71
C THR A 79 -5.74 -14.58 16.14
N VAL A 80 -5.09 -14.72 14.98
CA VAL A 80 -4.79 -16.03 14.37
C VAL A 80 -3.87 -16.87 15.27
N THR A 81 -2.86 -16.26 15.88
CA THR A 81 -1.95 -16.95 16.82
C THR A 81 -2.70 -17.49 18.03
N ASN A 82 -3.63 -16.70 18.59
CA ASN A 82 -4.46 -17.13 19.71
C ASN A 82 -5.37 -18.32 19.35
N ILE A 83 -5.88 -18.37 18.12
CA ILE A 83 -6.66 -19.52 17.64
C ILE A 83 -5.76 -20.76 17.56
N ASN A 84 -4.60 -20.64 16.92
CA ASN A 84 -3.67 -21.76 16.70
C ASN A 84 -3.12 -22.34 18.01
N THR A 85 -2.78 -21.48 18.98
CA THR A 85 -2.18 -21.88 20.27
C THR A 85 -3.20 -22.34 21.31
N GLY A 86 -4.46 -22.52 20.92
CA GLY A 86 -5.49 -22.99 21.83
C GLY A 86 -6.13 -21.90 22.68
N GLY A 87 -5.68 -20.65 22.58
CA GLY A 87 -6.17 -19.44 23.25
C GLY A 87 -7.69 -19.32 23.41
N GLY A 88 -8.41 -19.45 22.30
CA GLY A 88 -9.88 -19.32 22.26
C GLY A 88 -10.64 -20.65 22.35
N ILE A 89 -10.00 -21.79 22.06
CA ILE A 89 -10.61 -23.13 22.08
C ILE A 89 -10.43 -23.84 23.43
N LYS A 90 -9.50 -23.40 24.28
CA LYS A 90 -9.29 -23.93 25.65
C LYS A 90 -10.44 -23.67 26.63
N TYR A 91 -11.52 -23.02 26.17
CA TYR A 91 -12.78 -22.88 26.90
C TYR A 91 -13.95 -23.66 26.27
N PHE A 92 -13.76 -24.23 25.08
CA PHE A 92 -14.69 -25.20 24.49
C PHE A 92 -14.24 -26.60 24.92
N HIS A 93 -14.62 -27.00 26.13
CA HIS A 93 -14.61 -28.41 26.52
C HIS A 93 -15.95 -29.00 26.06
N ALA A 94 -15.91 -29.92 25.09
CA ALA A 94 -17.03 -30.81 24.76
C ALA A 94 -16.84 -32.16 25.46
#